data_AF-A0A953UW21-F1
#
_entry.id   AF-A0A953UW21-F1
#
_cell.length_a   1.000
_cell.length_b   1.000
_cell.length_c   1.000
_cell.angle_alpha   90.00
_cell.angle_beta   90.00
_cell.angle_gamma   90.00
#
_symmetry.space_group_name_H-M   'P 1'
#
loop_
_entity.id
_entity.type
_entity.pdbx_description
1 polymer ?
#
loop_
_entity_poly.entity_id
_entity_poly.type
_entity_poly.pdbx_seq_one_letter_code
_entity_poly.pdbx_strand_id
1 'polypeptide(L)' 'HKMLSSTFYDGQGFWLAQKRLSKGRFVWWPSGTEATQVLQAHQAQLLLAAGNPETEAAPVWRKVS' A
#
# COMPACT_ATOMS: atom_id res chain seq x y z
N HIS A 1 3.32 16.19 3.04
CA HIS A 1 2.41 15.10 3.47
C HIS A 1 2.49 13.96 2.46
N LYS A 2 2.34 12.70 2.87
CA LYS A 2 2.37 11.55 1.95
C LYS A 2 0.97 10.97 1.80
N MET A 3 0.73 10.29 0.69
CA MET A 3 -0.60 9.80 0.32
C MET A 3 -0.51 8.36 -0.17
N LEU A 4 -1.47 7.54 0.23
CA LEU A 4 -1.73 6.25 -0.40
C LEU A 4 -2.86 6.43 -1.41
N SER A 5 -2.65 5.92 -2.62
CA SER A 5 -3.64 5.93 -3.70
C SER A 5 -3.87 4.49 -4.16
N SER A 6 -5.13 4.10 -4.32
CA SER A 6 -5.50 2.80 -4.86
C SER A 6 -6.62 2.97 -5.88
N THR A 7 -6.48 2.31 -7.03
CA THR A 7 -7.48 2.34 -8.09
C THR A 7 -8.08 0.95 -8.25
N PHE A 8 -9.41 0.87 -8.35
CA PHE A 8 -10.16 -0.36 -8.52
C PHE A 8 -11.11 -0.22 -9.70
N TYR A 9 -11.35 -1.29 -10.45
CA TYR A 9 -12.31 -1.33 -11.53
C TYR A 9 -13.39 -2.36 -11.22
N ASP A 10 -14.65 -1.98 -11.32
CA ASP A 10 -15.80 -2.83 -10.95
C ASP A 10 -16.61 -3.34 -12.16
N GLY A 11 -16.16 -3.10 -13.39
CA GLY A 11 -16.89 -3.42 -14.62
C GLY A 11 -17.75 -2.29 -15.16
N GLN A 12 -18.06 -1.27 -14.36
CA GLN A 12 -18.84 -0.10 -14.77
C GLN A 12 -18.04 1.20 -14.69
N GLY A 13 -16.95 1.23 -13.93
CA GLY A 13 -16.05 2.36 -13.86
C GLY A 13 -14.85 2.13 -12.96
N PHE A 14 -14.01 3.17 -12.88
CA PHE A 14 -12.88 3.19 -11.96
C PHE A 14 -13.23 3.93 -10.67
N TRP A 15 -12.83 3.34 -9.56
CA TRP A 15 -12.85 3.94 -8.23
C TRP A 15 -11.44 4.31 -7.82
N LEU A 16 -11.25 5.54 -7.34
CA LEU A 16 -10.00 6.01 -6.75
C LEU A 16 -10.20 6.21 -5.24
N ALA A 17 -9.44 5.48 -4.43
CA ALA A 17 -9.37 5.66 -3.00
C ALA A 17 -8.04 6.33 -2.63
N GLN A 18 -8.13 7.44 -1.89
CA GLN A 18 -6.99 8.26 -1.52
C GLN A 18 -6.97 8.51 -0.01
N LYS A 19 -5.88 8.15 0.67
CA LYS A 19 -5.70 8.33 2.12
C LYS A 19 -4.48 9.18 2.41
N ARG A 20 -4.68 10.34 3.06
CA ARG A 20 -3.57 11.15 3.59
C ARG A 20 -2.93 10.41 4.77
N LEU A 21 -1.63 10.21 4.68
CA LEU A 21 -0.83 9.65 5.75
C LEU A 21 -0.31 10.80 6.62
N SER A 22 -0.41 10.64 7.93
CA SER A 22 0.10 11.60 8.92
C SER A 22 1.31 11.03 9.61
N LYS A 23 2.45 11.72 9.50
CA LYS A 23 3.68 11.31 10.20
C LYS A 23 3.42 11.23 11.71
N GLY A 24 3.89 10.18 12.36
CA GLY A 24 3.65 9.90 13.78
C GLY A 24 2.41 9.04 14.09
N ARG A 25 1.44 8.93 13.18
CA ARG A 25 0.32 7.98 13.30
C ARG A 25 0.64 6.60 12.69
N PHE A 26 1.56 6.57 11.75
CA PHE A 26 2.01 5.35 11.06
C PHE A 26 3.42 5.02 11.55
N VAL A 27 3.64 3.78 11.98
CA VAL A 27 4.93 3.31 12.52
C VAL A 27 6.02 3.37 11.45
N TRP A 28 5.67 2.98 10.23
CA TRP A 28 6.52 3.14 9.06
C TRP A 28 6.22 4.45 8.32
N TRP A 29 7.28 5.09 7.83
CA TRP A 29 7.18 6.31 7.03
C TRP A 29 8.07 6.23 5.80
N PRO A 30 7.56 6.51 4.58
CA PRO A 30 8.36 6.40 3.36
C PRO A 30 9.55 7.37 3.40
N SER A 31 10.76 6.86 3.26
CA SER A 31 12.03 7.62 3.32
C SER A 31 12.79 7.68 1.98
N GLY A 32 12.33 6.97 0.95
CA GLY A 32 12.96 6.97 -0.38
C GLY A 32 12.95 8.33 -1.07
N THR A 33 13.87 8.51 -2.02
CA THR A 33 14.02 9.71 -2.87
C THR A 33 13.02 9.75 -4.02
N GLU A 34 12.45 8.60 -4.38
CA GLU A 34 11.45 8.48 -5.44
C GLU A 34 10.15 9.22 -5.09
N ALA A 35 9.52 9.81 -6.10
CA ALA A 35 8.26 10.52 -5.94
C ALA A 35 7.10 9.57 -5.58
N THR A 36 7.20 8.29 -5.96
CA THR A 36 6.18 7.26 -5.69
C THR A 36 6.86 5.93 -5.38
N GLN A 37 6.27 5.17 -4.46
CA GLN A 37 6.65 3.79 -4.16
C GLN A 37 5.46 2.89 -4.46
N VAL A 38 5.68 1.89 -5.34
CA VAL A 38 4.67 0.88 -5.64
C VAL A 38 4.59 -0.09 -4.48
N LEU A 39 3.37 -0.43 -4.05
CA LEU A 39 3.10 -1.39 -2.99
C LEU A 39 2.33 -2.56 -3.56
N GLN A 40 2.70 -3.77 -3.15
CA GLN A 40 1.84 -4.94 -3.32
C GLN A 40 0.57 -4.79 -2.46
N ALA A 41 -0.47 -5.55 -2.78
CA ALA A 41 -1.74 -5.49 -2.06
C ALA A 41 -1.57 -5.73 -0.54
N HIS A 42 -0.76 -6.72 -0.14
CA HIS A 42 -0.49 -6.99 1.27
C HIS A 42 0.27 -5.86 1.98
N GLN A 43 1.21 -5.22 1.28
CA GLN A 43 1.96 -4.08 1.81
C GLN A 43 1.04 -2.87 2.03
N ALA A 44 0.14 -2.61 1.08
CA ALA A 44 -0.88 -1.57 1.22
C ALA A 44 -1.83 -1.86 2.39
N GLN A 45 -2.23 -3.12 2.60
CA GLN A 45 -3.04 -3.53 3.75
C GLN A 45 -2.33 -3.29 5.09
N LEU A 46 -1.05 -3.70 5.20
CA LEU A 46 -0.23 -3.45 6.38
C LEU A 46 -0.11 -1.95 6.68
N LEU A 47 0.16 -1.15 5.65
CA LEU A 47 0.25 0.30 5.78
C LEU A 47 -1.08 0.91 6.23
N LEU A 48 -2.21 0.46 5.68
CA LEU A 48 -3.54 0.93 6.07
C LEU A 48 -3.85 0.66 7.56
N ALA A 49 -3.33 -0.45 8.08
CA ALA A 49 -3.37 -0.85 9.49
C ALA A 49 -2.29 -0.19 10.36
N ALA A 50 -1.55 0.80 9.84
CA ALA A 50 -0.44 1.51 10.50
C ALA A 50 0.79 0.65 10.83
N GLY A 51 0.91 -0.55 10.24
CA GLY A 51 2.08 -1.42 10.33
C GLY A 51 3.20 -1.08 9.35
N ASN A 52 4.26 -1.91 9.35
CA ASN A 52 5.38 -1.78 8.42
C ASN A 52 5.14 -2.59 7.11
N PRO A 53 4.99 -1.94 5.94
CA PRO A 53 4.80 -2.61 4.65
C PRO A 53 6.03 -3.41 4.16
N GLU A 54 7.20 -3.24 4.78
CA GLU A 54 8.42 -4.00 4.46
C GLU A 54 8.53 -5.32 5.23
N THR A 55 7.57 -5.59 6.12
CA THR A 55 7.50 -6.88 6.83
C THR A 55 7.37 -8.02 5.83
N GLU A 56 8.17 -9.07 6.02
CA GLU A 56 8.13 -10.27 5.19
C GLU A 56 6.72 -10.89 5.24
N ALA A 57 6.09 -11.00 4.07
CA ALA A 57 4.79 -11.64 3.90
C ALA A 57 4.95 -13.00 3.22
N ALA A 58 3.99 -13.88 3.44
CA ALA A 58 3.91 -15.12 2.67
C ALA A 58 3.92 -14.79 1.16
N PRO A 59 4.59 -15.60 0.32
CA PRO A 59 4.68 -15.34 -1.11
C PRO A 59 3.29 -15.26 -1.72
N VAL A 60 3.09 -14.26 -2.59
CA VAL A 60 1.77 -13.80 -3.06
C VAL A 60 0.93 -14.96 -3.61
N TRP A 61 1.53 -15.92 -4.32
CA TRP A 61 0.96 -17.25 -4.61
C TRP A 61 2.13 -18.22 -4.87
N ARG A 62 2.02 -19.51 -4.50
CA ARG A 62 2.83 -20.57 -5.13
C ARG A 62 2.06 -21.09 -6.35
N LYS A 63 2.71 -21.18 -7.51
CA LYS A 63 2.17 -21.89 -8.66
C LYS A 63 1.91 -23.33 -8.22
N VAL A 64 0.66 -23.78 -8.26
CA VAL A 64 0.35 -25.20 -8.13
C VAL A 64 0.77 -25.83 -9.46
N SER A 65 1.81 -26.65 -9.41
CA SER A 65 2.25 -27.50 -10.53
C SER A 65 1.26 -28.63 -10.74
#